data_AF-A0A813C1T1-F1
#
_entry.id   AF-A0A813C1T1-F1
#
_cell.length_a   1.000
_cell.length_b   1.000
_cell.length_c   1.000
_cell.angle_alpha   90.00
_cell.angle_beta   90.00
_cell.angle_gamma   90.00
#
_symmetry.space_group_name_H-M   'P 1'
#
loop_
_entity.id
_entity.type
_entity.pdbx_description
1 polymer ?
#
loop_
_entity_poly.entity_id
_entity_poly.type
_entity_poly.pdbx_seq_one_letter_code
_entity_poly.pdbx_strand_id
1 'polypeptide(L)'
;MPIDLCKTPWNVQKICEEATLKELNADLRRAITRGESVPREYKLQAPGEEVQLQGMRRHEGLNGRQGEVLSRIADDQGFLLVRVQMEDGAA
;
A
#
# COMPACT_ATOMS: atom_id res chain seq x y z
N MET A 1 28.28 -36.23 -20.18
CA MET A 1 27.02 -36.51 -19.44
C MET A 1 26.13 -35.28 -19.53
N PRO A 2 24.81 -35.41 -19.72
CA PRO A 2 23.90 -34.26 -19.74
C PRO A 2 23.94 -33.53 -18.39
N ILE A 3 23.91 -32.20 -18.42
CA ILE A 3 23.79 -31.40 -17.19
C ILE A 3 22.41 -31.65 -16.58
N ASP A 4 22.41 -32.08 -15.32
CA ASP A 4 21.19 -32.25 -14.54
C ASP A 4 20.67 -30.87 -14.12
N LEU A 5 19.71 -30.36 -14.89
CA LEU A 5 19.09 -29.05 -14.67
C LEU A 5 18.33 -28.97 -13.34
N CYS A 6 17.99 -30.11 -12.72
CA CYS A 6 17.32 -30.19 -11.42
C CYS A 6 18.22 -29.75 -10.27
N LYS A 7 19.55 -29.77 -10.44
CA LYS A 7 20.54 -29.39 -9.42
C LYS A 7 21.11 -27.98 -9.60
N THR A 8 20.48 -27.18 -10.45
CA THR A 8 20.92 -25.80 -10.65
C THR A 8 20.64 -24.96 -9.40
N PRO A 9 21.54 -24.03 -9.03
CA PRO A 9 21.31 -23.11 -7.90
C PRO A 9 19.99 -22.32 -8.03
N TRP A 10 19.51 -22.10 -9.26
CA TRP A 10 18.23 -21.47 -9.55
C TRP A 10 17.03 -22.23 -8.97
N ASN A 11 17.07 -23.57 -8.97
CA ASN A 11 16.00 -24.36 -8.37
C ASN A 11 15.97 -24.23 -6.85
N VAL A 12 17.14 -24.16 -6.21
CA VAL A 12 17.23 -23.93 -4.76
C VAL A 12 16.64 -22.56 -4.42
N GLN A 13 16.97 -21.52 -5.19
CA GLN A 13 16.39 -20.20 -5.01
C GLN A 13 14.87 -20.21 -5.19
N LYS A 14 14.35 -20.89 -6.22
CA LYS A 14 12.91 -21.00 -6.45
C LYS A 14 12.19 -21.77 -5.35
N ILE A 15 12.81 -22.83 -4.82
CA ILE A 15 12.28 -23.57 -3.67
C ILE A 15 12.22 -22.68 -2.43
N CYS A 16 13.28 -21.90 -2.17
CA CYS A 16 13.29 -20.95 -1.05
C CYS A 16 12.22 -19.86 -1.19
N GLU A 17 12.06 -19.29 -2.39
CA GLU A 17 11.03 -18.28 -2.70
C GLU A 17 9.61 -18.83 -2.52
N GLU A 18 9.36 -20.07 -2.96
CA GLU A 18 8.05 -20.70 -2.80
C GLU A 18 7.78 -21.05 -1.32
N ALA A 19 8.81 -21.46 -0.58
CA ALA A 19 8.69 -21.75 0.85
C ALA A 19 8.36 -20.49 1.67
N THR A 20 9.03 -19.37 1.42
CA THR A 20 8.75 -18.10 2.12
C THR A 20 7.36 -17.58 1.80
N LEU A 21 6.91 -17.69 0.55
CA LEU A 21 5.54 -17.32 0.17
C LEU A 21 4.48 -18.20 0.84
N LYS A 22 4.74 -19.50 1.02
CA LYS A 22 3.82 -20.40 1.72
C LYS A 22 3.73 -20.07 3.22
N GLU A 23 4.84 -19.76 3.85
CA GLU A 23 4.89 -19.36 5.26
C GLU A 23 4.10 -18.07 5.51
N LEU A 24 4.35 -17.03 4.70
CA LEU A 24 3.64 -15.76 4.79
C LEU A 24 2.13 -15.91 4.61
N ASN A 25 1.71 -16.75 3.65
CA ASN A 25 0.29 -17.06 3.44
C ASN A 25 -0.33 -17.87 4.57
N ALA A 26 0.43 -18.79 5.18
CA ALA A 26 -0.06 -19.56 6.32
C ALA A 26 -0.28 -18.67 7.54
N ASP A 27 0.60 -17.71 7.79
CA ASP A 27 0.48 -16.77 8.91
C ASP A 27 -0.68 -15.79 8.72
N LEU A 28 -0.87 -15.28 7.50
CA LEU A 28 -2.06 -14.48 7.16
C LEU A 28 -3.35 -15.27 7.40
N ARG A 29 -3.41 -16.54 6.95
CA ARG A 29 -4.59 -17.40 7.17
C ARG A 29 -4.85 -17.64 8.66
N ARG A 30 -3.81 -17.91 9.45
CA ARG A 30 -3.93 -18.12 10.90
C ARG A 30 -4.46 -16.89 11.60
N ALA A 31 -3.95 -15.71 11.26
CA ALA A 31 -4.40 -14.46 11.86
C ALA A 31 -5.87 -14.15 11.50
N ILE A 32 -6.29 -14.38 10.25
CA ILE A 32 -7.70 -14.27 9.83
C ILE A 32 -8.58 -15.24 10.64
N THR A 33 -8.17 -16.50 10.80
CA THR A 33 -8.95 -17.49 11.59
C THR A 33 -9.05 -17.13 13.06
N ARG A 34 -8.01 -16.50 13.64
CA ARG A 34 -8.01 -16.05 15.04
C ARG A 34 -8.79 -14.76 15.27
N GLY A 35 -9.32 -14.12 14.22
CA GLY A 35 -9.93 -12.80 14.33
C GLY A 35 -8.95 -11.71 14.76
N GLU A 36 -7.64 -12.00 14.67
CA GLU A 36 -6.59 -11.03 14.91
C GLU A 36 -6.60 -10.08 13.71
N SER A 37 -6.84 -8.79 13.99
CA SER A 37 -6.48 -7.74 13.04
C SER A 37 -4.98 -7.81 12.86
N VAL A 38 -4.53 -8.53 11.82
CA VAL A 38 -3.18 -8.33 11.30
C VAL A 38 -3.08 -6.83 11.08
N PRO A 39 -2.16 -6.10 11.74
CA PRO A 39 -1.96 -4.71 11.39
C PRO A 39 -1.66 -4.74 9.89
N ARG A 40 -2.59 -4.23 9.08
CA ARG A 40 -2.27 -3.83 7.73
C ARG A 40 -1.32 -2.66 7.92
N GLU A 41 -0.04 -2.96 8.16
CA GLU A 41 0.99 -1.95 8.38
C GLU A 41 1.06 -0.99 7.19
N TYR A 42 0.50 -1.39 6.04
CA TYR A 42 0.31 -0.54 4.88
C TYR A 42 -1.09 -0.76 4.28
N LYS A 43 -2.09 0.00 4.75
CA LYS A 43 -3.29 0.24 3.94
C LYS A 43 -2.89 1.23 2.85
N LEU A 44 -2.75 0.75 1.62
CA LEU A 44 -2.66 1.63 0.46
C LEU A 44 -3.97 2.40 0.34
N GLN A 45 -3.88 3.72 0.28
CA GLN A 45 -5.02 4.61 0.11
C GLN A 45 -5.73 4.28 -1.22
N ALA A 46 -7.06 4.21 -1.18
CA ALA A 46 -7.86 3.90 -2.35
C ALA A 46 -8.62 5.13 -2.85
N PRO A 47 -8.96 5.22 -4.14
CA PRO A 47 -9.85 6.27 -4.63
C PRO A 47 -11.18 6.28 -3.86
N GLY A 48 -11.68 7.47 -3.54
CA GLY A 48 -12.87 7.69 -2.72
C GLY A 48 -12.61 7.68 -1.22
N GLU A 49 -11.39 7.42 -0.77
CA GLU A 49 -11.03 7.50 0.65
C GLU A 49 -10.93 8.95 1.12
N GLU A 50 -11.53 9.22 2.27
CA GLU A 50 -11.49 10.52 2.92
C GLU A 50 -10.17 10.68 3.70
N VAL A 51 -9.50 11.79 3.50
CA VAL A 51 -8.21 12.12 4.12
C VAL A 51 -8.24 13.51 4.73
N GLN A 52 -7.45 13.75 5.76
CA GLN A 52 -7.26 15.09 6.32
C GLN A 52 -5.91 15.66 5.91
N LEU A 53 -5.89 16.87 5.38
CA LEU A 53 -4.67 17.55 4.99
C LEU A 53 -3.95 18.15 6.20
N GLN A 54 -2.63 17.96 6.29
CA GLN A 54 -1.78 18.50 7.35
C GLN A 54 -0.40 18.87 6.79
N GLY A 55 0.28 19.82 7.42
CA GLY A 55 1.68 20.18 7.08
C GLY A 55 1.87 20.98 5.78
N MET A 56 0.80 21.50 5.18
CA MET A 56 0.86 22.35 3.99
C MET A 56 1.50 23.71 4.34
N ARG A 57 2.73 23.95 3.89
CA ARG A 57 3.47 25.20 4.16
C ARG A 57 3.10 26.35 3.22
N ARG A 58 2.78 26.05 1.96
CA ARG A 58 2.44 27.07 0.93
C ARG A 58 0.97 27.47 0.95
N HIS A 59 0.12 26.64 1.55
CA HIS A 59 -1.33 26.80 1.60
C HIS A 59 -1.85 26.39 2.97
N GLU A 60 -1.44 27.13 4.00
CA GLU A 60 -1.75 26.79 5.40
C GLU A 60 -3.26 26.73 5.68
N GLY A 61 -4.08 27.49 4.95
CA GLY A 61 -5.54 27.46 5.03
C GLY A 61 -6.20 26.15 4.57
N LEU A 62 -5.42 25.22 4.01
CA LEU A 62 -5.87 23.86 3.70
C LEU A 62 -5.60 22.87 4.83
N ASN A 63 -4.77 23.21 5.82
CA ASN A 63 -4.50 22.33 6.94
C ASN A 63 -5.77 22.14 7.78
N GLY A 64 -6.04 20.90 8.17
CA GLY A 64 -7.24 20.50 8.89
C GLY A 64 -8.45 20.21 8.01
N ARG A 65 -8.42 20.59 6.71
CA ARG A 65 -9.52 20.30 5.78
C ARG A 65 -9.56 18.82 5.37
N GLN A 66 -10.77 18.35 5.11
CA GLN A 66 -11.03 17.04 4.53
C GLN A 66 -10.86 17.08 3.01
N GLY A 67 -10.35 16.00 2.45
CA GLY A 67 -10.21 15.78 1.03
C GLY A 67 -10.51 14.33 0.67
N GLU A 68 -10.59 14.06 -0.62
CA GLU A 68 -10.89 12.74 -1.17
C GLU A 68 -9.77 12.31 -2.10
N VAL A 69 -9.22 11.12 -1.90
CA VAL A 69 -8.22 10.54 -2.80
C VAL A 69 -8.88 10.22 -4.14
N LEU A 70 -8.32 10.71 -5.25
CA LEU A 70 -8.81 10.44 -6.59
C LEU A 70 -7.99 9.36 -7.31
N SER A 71 -6.70 9.30 -7.03
CA SER A 71 -5.77 8.41 -7.73
C SER A 71 -5.55 7.11 -6.95
N ARG A 72 -5.57 5.98 -7.67
CA ARG A 72 -5.20 4.67 -7.09
C ARG A 72 -3.69 4.48 -7.02
N ILE A 73 -2.96 5.14 -7.91
CA ILE A 73 -1.52 5.00 -8.08
C ILE A 73 -0.92 6.39 -7.87
N ALA A 74 0.21 6.43 -7.17
CA ALA A 74 0.97 7.65 -7.02
C ALA A 74 1.62 8.05 -8.36
N ASP A 75 1.91 9.34 -8.52
CA ASP A 75 2.69 9.83 -9.66
C ASP A 75 4.16 9.36 -9.60
N ASP A 76 4.95 9.77 -10.61
CA ASP A 76 6.38 9.45 -10.70
C ASP A 76 7.23 9.96 -9.52
N GLN A 77 6.65 10.79 -8.65
CA GLN A 77 7.29 11.34 -7.45
C GLN A 77 6.72 10.71 -6.17
N GLY A 78 5.76 9.78 -6.27
CA GLY A 78 5.16 9.13 -5.12
C GLY A 78 4.01 9.90 -4.48
N PHE A 79 3.42 10.89 -5.16
CA PHE A 79 2.27 11.66 -4.65
C PHE A 79 0.93 11.14 -5.16
N LEU A 80 -0.09 11.21 -4.29
CA LEU A 80 -1.47 10.92 -4.65
C LEU A 80 -2.25 12.20 -4.93
N LEU A 81 -3.15 12.13 -5.89
CA LEU A 81 -4.07 13.21 -6.23
C LEU A 81 -5.24 13.24 -5.25
N VAL A 82 -5.45 14.38 -4.61
CA VAL A 82 -6.53 14.60 -3.63
C VAL A 82 -7.40 15.77 -4.07
N ARG A 83 -8.72 15.59 -4.05
CA ARG A 83 -9.71 16.66 -4.25
C ARG A 83 -10.10 17.24 -2.90
N VAL A 84 -10.08 18.56 -2.80
CA VAL A 84 -10.51 19.30 -1.61
C VAL A 84 -11.68 20.19 -2.00
N GLN A 85 -12.77 20.14 -1.24
CA GLN A 85 -13.83 21.13 -1.40
C GLN A 85 -13.37 22.46 -0.80
N MET A 86 -13.26 23.48 -1.64
CA MET A 86 -13.11 24.84 -1.18
C MET A 86 -14.52 25.38 -0.93
N GLU A 87 -14.80 25.87 0.28
CA GLU A 87 -15.93 26.79 0.45
C GLU A 87 -15.56 28.08 -0.30
N ASP A 88 -16.18 28.31 -1.45
CA ASP A 88 -16.13 29.60 -2.13
C ASP A 88 -16.93 30.61 -1.30
N GLY A 89 -16.22 31.46 -0.55
CA GLY A 89 -16.87 32.48 0.28
C GLY A 89 -15.91 33.43 0.98
N ALA A 90 -15.31 34.36 0.24
CA ALA A 90 -15.18 35.80 0.60
C ALA A 90 -14.21 36.53 -0.36
N ALA A 91 -14.75 37.07 -1.46
CA ALA A 91 -14.26 38.29 -2.09
C ALA A 91 -15.47 39.06 -2.62
#